data_AF-A0A9J6G807-F1
#
_entry.id   AF-A0A9J6G807-F1
#
_cell.length_a   1.000
_cell.length_b   1.000
_cell.length_c   1.000
_cell.angle_alpha   90.00
_cell.angle_beta   90.00
_cell.angle_gamma   90.00
#
_symmetry.space_group_name_H-M   'P 1'
#
loop_
_entity.id
_entity.type
_entity.pdbx_description
1 polymer ?
#
loop_
_entity_poly.entity_id
_entity_poly.type
_entity_poly.pdbx_seq_one_letter_code
_entity_poly.pdbx_strand_id
1 'polypeptide(L)' 'MAASGAEKAQRLRFSPDDDVRLLTEVLSANPFKTPSKWPTICAHIQIASRKQFTVRALRERLELLLRHFVNEDTTNLKK' A
#
# COMPACT_ATOMS: atom_id res chain seq x y z
N MET A 1 -7.53 -11.68 37.90
CA MET A 1 -7.63 -12.54 36.69
C MET A 1 -6.60 -12.06 35.69
N ALA A 2 -6.00 -13.01 34.98
CA ALA A 2 -4.73 -12.90 34.29
C ALA A 2 -4.71 -12.03 33.03
N ALA A 3 -3.54 -11.42 32.81
CA ALA A 3 -2.87 -11.09 31.55
C ALA A 3 -3.73 -10.75 30.31
N SER A 4 -3.82 -9.46 29.97
CA SER A 4 -3.97 -9.04 28.57
C SER A 4 -2.59 -8.69 28.03
N GLY A 5 -1.92 -9.70 27.48
CA GLY A 5 -0.66 -9.51 26.77
C GLY A 5 -0.85 -8.50 25.65
N ALA A 6 -0.02 -7.47 25.62
CA ALA A 6 0.18 -6.70 24.41
C ALA A 6 0.77 -7.66 23.37
N GLU A 7 -0.10 -8.25 22.53
CA GLU A 7 0.33 -8.96 21.33
C GLU A 7 1.24 -8.00 20.57
N LYS A 8 2.53 -8.33 20.48
CA LYS A 8 3.50 -7.54 19.71
C LYS A 8 2.92 -7.40 18.31
N ALA A 9 2.39 -6.22 17.98
CA ALA A 9 1.86 -5.92 16.67
C ALA A 9 2.95 -6.28 15.66
N GLN A 10 2.78 -7.41 14.96
CA GLN A 10 3.71 -7.82 13.94
C GLN A 10 3.77 -6.67 12.94
N ARG A 11 4.98 -6.11 12.76
CA ARG A 11 5.17 -4.99 11.83
C ARG A 11 4.68 -5.45 10.45
N LEU A 12 3.53 -4.92 10.04
CA LEU A 12 2.96 -5.16 8.73
C LEU A 12 3.98 -4.71 7.68
N ARG A 13 4.45 -5.67 6.90
CA ARG A 13 5.38 -5.44 5.80
C ARG A 13 4.65 -5.62 4.48
N PHE A 14 4.84 -4.63 3.62
CA PHE A 14 4.51 -4.73 2.21
C PHE A 14 5.49 -5.69 1.54
N SER A 15 4.93 -6.64 0.82
CA SER A 15 5.62 -7.55 -0.08
C SER A 15 5.44 -7.08 -1.52
N PRO A 16 6.29 -7.53 -2.46
CA PRO A 16 6.15 -7.17 -3.87
C PRO A 16 4.77 -7.51 -4.46
N ASP A 17 4.15 -8.62 -4.02
CA ASP A 17 2.79 -8.99 -4.44
C ASP A 17 1.74 -7.99 -3.95
N ASP A 18 1.87 -7.48 -2.72
CA ASP A 18 0.99 -6.42 -2.19
C ASP A 18 1.13 -5.13 -3.01
N ASP A 19 2.34 -4.80 -3.45
CA ASP A 19 2.63 -3.59 -4.24
C ASP A 19 2.00 -3.68 -5.63
N VAL A 20 2.13 -4.82 -6.30
CA VAL A 20 1.51 -5.05 -7.62
C VAL A 20 -0.01 -4.92 -7.49
N ARG A 21 -0.62 -5.56 -6.48
CA ARG A 21 -2.07 -5.44 -6.23
C ARG A 21 -2.50 -4.01 -5.94
N LEU A 22 -1.75 -3.29 -5.12
CA LEU A 22 -2.01 -1.89 -4.82
C LEU A 22 -2.01 -1.05 -6.11
N LEU A 23 -1.01 -1.24 -6.97
CA LEU A 23 -0.94 -0.52 -8.24
C LEU A 23 -2.09 -0.89 -9.18
N THR A 24 -2.46 -2.17 -9.29
CA THR A 24 -3.59 -2.63 -10.10
C THR A 24 -4.91 -2.02 -9.63
N GLU A 25 -5.19 -2.04 -8.33
CA GLU A 25 -6.42 -1.46 -7.76
C GLU A 25 -6.46 0.05 -7.92
N VAL A 26 -5.32 0.74 -7.70
CA VAL A 26 -5.21 2.19 -7.90
C VAL A 26 -5.43 2.57 -9.36
N LEU A 27 -4.93 1.79 -10.32
CA LEU A 27 -5.16 2.03 -11.75
C LEU A 27 -6.63 1.80 -12.14
N SER A 28 -7.24 0.72 -11.65
CA SER A 28 -8.65 0.38 -11.92
C SER A 28 -9.62 1.40 -11.31
N ALA A 29 -9.47 1.71 -10.03
CA ALA A 29 -10.34 2.62 -9.31
C ALA A 29 -10.03 4.09 -9.61
N ASN A 30 -8.76 4.43 -9.87
CA ASN A 30 -8.24 5.79 -10.01
C ASN A 30 -8.65 6.72 -8.84
N PRO A 31 -8.06 6.53 -7.66
CA PRO A 31 -8.38 7.33 -6.48
C PRO A 31 -7.88 8.78 -6.57
N PHE A 32 -7.06 9.13 -7.57
CA PHE A 32 -6.64 10.52 -7.82
C PHE A 32 -7.76 11.37 -8.42
N LYS A 33 -8.64 10.75 -9.23
CA LYS A 33 -9.87 11.39 -9.71
C LYS A 33 -10.98 11.36 -8.66
N THR A 34 -11.05 10.28 -7.87
CA THR A 34 -12.09 10.09 -6.86
C THR A 34 -11.50 9.64 -5.52
N PRO A 35 -11.14 10.58 -4.62
CA PRO A 35 -10.51 10.28 -3.34
C PRO A 35 -11.34 9.35 -2.43
N SER A 36 -12.66 9.33 -2.61
CA SER A 36 -13.58 8.47 -1.86
C SER A 36 -13.40 6.96 -2.15
N LYS A 37 -12.59 6.57 -3.14
CA LYS A 37 -12.33 5.17 -3.48
C LYS A 37 -11.24 4.52 -2.63
N TRP A 38 -10.46 5.31 -1.89
CA TRP A 38 -9.38 4.80 -1.03
C TRP A 38 -9.83 3.74 0.00
N PRO A 39 -10.97 3.90 0.71
CA PRO A 39 -11.47 2.87 1.61
C PRO A 39 -11.79 1.56 0.90
N THR A 40 -12.37 1.61 -0.30
CA THR A 40 -12.68 0.43 -1.12
C THR A 40 -11.41 -0.30 -1.56
N ILE A 41 -10.42 0.43 -2.08
CA ILE A 41 -9.11 -0.11 -2.43
C ILE A 41 -8.46 -0.78 -1.21
N CYS A 42 -8.56 -0.14 -0.04
CA CYS A 42 -8.03 -0.70 1.20
C CYS A 42 -8.70 -2.02 1.57
N ALA A 43 -10.03 -2.10 1.50
CA ALA A 43 -10.76 -3.33 1.77
C ALA A 43 -10.34 -4.46 0.81
N HIS A 44 -10.22 -4.17 -0.49
CA HIS A 44 -9.80 -5.16 -1.48
C HIS A 44 -8.39 -5.71 -1.21
N ILE A 45 -7.44 -4.82 -0.89
CA ILE A 45 -6.05 -5.23 -0.59
C ILE A 45 -5.99 -6.02 0.71
N GLN A 46 -6.75 -5.63 1.74
CA GLN A 46 -6.82 -6.40 2.99
C GLN A 46 -7.34 -7.82 2.76
N ILE A 47 -8.40 -7.97 1.95
CA ILE A 47 -8.97 -9.27 1.60
C ILE A 47 -7.96 -10.12 0.81
N ALA A 48 -7.33 -9.53 -0.21
CA ALA A 48 -6.39 -10.24 -1.07
C ALA A 48 -5.10 -10.66 -0.34
N SER A 49 -4.58 -9.75 0.48
CA SER A 49 -3.29 -9.93 1.16
C SER A 49 -3.41 -10.63 2.51
N ARG A 50 -4.64 -10.77 3.04
CA ARG A 50 -4.95 -11.22 4.41
C ARG A 50 -4.21 -10.42 5.49
N LYS A 51 -3.96 -9.13 5.23
CA LYS A 51 -3.20 -8.21 6.06
C LYS A 51 -4.03 -6.99 6.37
N GLN A 52 -4.01 -6.52 7.61
CA GLN A 52 -4.77 -5.34 8.02
C GLN A 52 -3.99 -4.05 7.75
N PHE A 53 -4.06 -3.54 6.53
CA PHE A 53 -3.48 -2.25 6.16
C PHE A 53 -4.42 -1.08 6.48
N THR A 54 -3.88 0.12 6.67
CA THR A 54 -4.70 1.33 6.75
C THR A 54 -4.65 2.08 5.42
N VAL A 55 -5.68 2.87 5.13
CA VAL A 55 -5.69 3.76 3.95
C VAL A 55 -4.45 4.65 3.91
N ARG A 56 -4.03 5.15 5.07
CA ARG A 56 -2.81 5.95 5.20
C ARG A 56 -1.57 5.18 4.76
N ALA A 57 -1.39 3.96 5.28
CA ALA A 57 -0.24 3.12 4.93
C ALA A 57 -0.18 2.80 3.44
N LEU A 58 -1.33 2.59 2.78
CA LEU A 58 -1.41 2.35 1.34
C LEU A 58 -1.01 3.59 0.53
N ARG A 59 -1.44 4.79 0.96
CA ARG A 59 -1.05 6.06 0.33
C ARG A 59 0.44 6.31 0.46
N GLU A 60 0.98 6.15 1.66
CA GLU A 60 2.43 6.29 1.93
C GLU A 60 3.22 5.27 1.11
N ARG A 61 2.75 4.03 0.99
CA ARG A 61 3.39 3.00 0.15
C ARG A 61 3.36 3.36 -1.32
N LEU A 62 2.21 3.80 -1.84
CA LEU A 62 2.07 4.22 -3.24
C LEU A 62 3.00 5.39 -3.56
N GLU A 63 3.04 6.41 -2.69
CA GLU A 63 3.94 7.56 -2.86
C GLU A 63 5.40 7.12 -2.90
N LEU A 64 5.80 6.21 -2.01
CA LEU A 64 7.15 5.66 -1.98
C LEU A 64 7.48 4.90 -3.29
N LEU A 65 6.56 4.08 -3.80
CA LEU A 65 6.73 3.37 -5.08
C LEU A 65 6.91 4.36 -6.24
N LEU A 66 6.08 5.40 -6.31
CA LEU A 66 6.17 6.43 -7.35
C LEU A 66 7.49 7.22 -7.24
N ARG A 67 7.93 7.57 -6.03
CA ARG A 67 9.23 8.24 -5.83
C ARG A 67 10.40 7.36 -6.25
N HIS A 68 10.37 6.07 -5.92
CA HIS A 68 11.40 5.14 -6.39
C HIS A 68 11.41 5.06 -7.91
N PHE A 69 10.23 4.94 -8.54
CA PHE A 69 10.12 4.90 -9.99
C PHE A 69 10.72 6.18 -10.62
N VAL A 70 10.33 7.38 -10.17
CA VAL A 70 10.88 8.65 -10.68
C VAL A 70 12.39 8.76 -10.44
N ASN A 71 12.89 8.32 -9.28
CA ASN A 71 14.32 8.35 -8.98
C ASN A 71 15.12 7.35 -9.83
N GLU A 72 14.60 6.15 -10.07
CA GLU A 72 15.22 5.19 -10.99
C GLU A 72 15.16 5.68 -12.44
N ASP A 73 14.05 6.29 -12.87
CA ASP A 73 13.92 6.91 -14.19
C ASP A 73 14.99 7.99 -14.39
N THR A 74 15.14 8.91 -13.42
CA THR A 74 16.19 9.96 -13.49
C THR A 74 17.62 9.43 -13.39
N THR A 75 17.83 8.26 -12.80
CA THR A 75 19.15 7.60 -12.75
C THR A 75 19.45 6.89 -14.07
N ASN A 76 18.43 6.31 -14.72
CA ASN A 76 18.55 5.65 -16.02
C ASN A 76 18.57 6.64 -17.21
N LEU A 77 17.96 7.82 -17.07
CA LEU A 77 18.00 8.93 -18.04
C LEU A 77 19.35 9.68 -18.09
N LYS A 78 20.25 9.46 -17.12
CA LYS A 78 21.59 10.06 -17.07
C LYS A 78 22.67 9.21 -17.76
N LYS A 79 22.28 8.23 -18.60
CA LYS A 79 23.21 7.42 -19.38
C LYS A 79 23.16 7.76 -20.86
#